data_AF-A0A933EIC8-F1
#
_entry.id   AF-A0A933EIC8-F1
#
_cell.length_a   1.000
_cell.length_b   1.000
_cell.length_c   1.000
_cell.angle_alpha   90.00
_cell.angle_beta   90.00
_cell.angle_gamma   90.00
#
_symmetry.space_group_name_H-M   'P 1'
#
loop_
_entity.id
_entity.type
_entity.pdbx_description
1 polymer ?
#
loop_
_entity_poly.entity_id
_entity_poly.type
_entity_poly.pdbx_seq_one_letter_code
_entity_poly.pdbx_strand_id
1 'polypeptide(L)'
;MSPQYDFPAVTHLVAGARGEPGKRTFYLEAGDVEQWVRTWLEKEVLQALAEAIDQLLASLAQQRNSPQPTEAAPAEPRSDEPAAEFRAGRLALGYDEARG
;
A
#
# COMPACT_ATOMS: atom_id res chain seq x y z
N MET A 1 20.14 -7.19 -12.34
CA MET A 1 18.94 -6.33 -12.41
C MET A 1 17.98 -6.85 -11.36
N SER A 2 17.52 -6.01 -10.44
CA SER A 2 16.44 -6.40 -9.54
C SER A 2 15.13 -6.42 -10.34
N PRO A 3 14.23 -7.39 -10.12
CA PRO A 3 12.94 -7.43 -10.82
C PRO A 3 12.11 -6.18 -10.46
N GLN A 4 11.41 -5.64 -11.45
CA GLN A 4 10.50 -4.51 -11.30
C GLN A 4 9.07 -5.00 -11.57
N TYR A 5 8.14 -4.59 -10.71
CA TYR A 5 6.71 -4.89 -10.83
C TYR A 5 5.97 -3.55 -10.98
N ASP A 6 5.12 -3.45 -12.00
CA ASP A 6 4.30 -2.28 -12.29
C ASP A 6 2.84 -2.72 -12.29
N PHE A 7 2.02 -2.06 -11.48
CA PHE A 7 0.59 -2.33 -11.35
C PHE A 7 -0.19 -1.09 -11.79
N PRO A 8 -0.64 -1.03 -13.07
CA PRO A 8 -1.33 0.14 -13.59
C PRO A 8 -2.68 0.39 -12.90
N ALA A 9 -3.28 -0.66 -12.32
CA ALA A 9 -4.47 -0.58 -11.49
C ALA A 9 -4.30 -1.47 -10.25
N VAL A 10 -4.09 -0.86 -9.09
CA VAL A 10 -3.98 -1.59 -7.82
C VAL A 10 -5.38 -1.87 -7.30
N THR A 11 -5.76 -3.15 -7.21
CA THR A 11 -7.04 -3.58 -6.61
C THR A 11 -6.85 -4.25 -5.25
N HIS A 12 -5.61 -4.54 -4.86
CA HIS A 12 -5.25 -5.11 -3.56
C HIS A 12 -4.14 -4.26 -2.94
N LEU A 13 -4.43 -3.63 -1.80
CA LEU A 13 -3.47 -2.85 -1.03
C LEU A 13 -3.70 -3.10 0.46
N VAL A 14 -2.85 -3.91 1.09
CA VAL A 14 -3.04 -4.36 2.47
C VAL A 14 -1.80 -4.12 3.31
N ALA A 15 -1.95 -3.37 4.39
CA ALA A 15 -0.94 -3.21 5.42
C ALA A 15 -1.07 -4.34 6.46
N GLY A 16 0.03 -5.03 6.76
CA GLY A 16 0.01 -6.17 7.67
C GLY A 16 1.23 -6.25 8.59
N ALA A 17 1.13 -7.14 9.57
CA ALA A 17 2.22 -7.45 10.49
C ALA A 17 2.31 -8.97 10.71
N ARG A 18 3.54 -9.48 10.83
CA ARG A 18 3.82 -10.90 11.06
C ARG A 18 4.66 -11.07 12.32
N GLY A 19 4.32 -12.09 13.11
CA GLY A 19 5.05 -12.47 14.33
C GLY A 19 4.37 -12.02 15.64
N GLU A 20 5.00 -12.40 16.75
CA GLU A 20 4.49 -12.13 18.09
C GLU A 20 4.53 -10.64 18.44
N PRO A 21 3.60 -10.13 19.28
CA PRO A 21 3.68 -8.78 19.84
C PRO A 21 5.08 -8.48 20.40
N GLY A 22 5.65 -7.34 20.03
CA GLY A 22 7.02 -6.94 20.41
C GLY A 22 8.15 -7.47 19.51
N LYS A 23 7.87 -8.42 18.60
CA LYS A 23 8.82 -8.93 17.59
C LYS A 23 8.21 -8.94 16.18
N ARG A 24 7.24 -8.06 15.94
CA ARG A 24 6.53 -7.99 14.67
C ARG A 24 7.43 -7.40 13.59
N THR A 25 7.37 -7.99 12.40
CA THR A 25 7.84 -7.35 11.16
C THR A 25 6.61 -6.89 10.38
N PHE A 26 6.69 -5.70 9.77
CA PHE A 26 5.58 -5.09 9.05
C PHE A 26 5.76 -5.27 7.55
N TYR A 27 4.65 -5.35 6.83
CA TYR A 27 4.64 -5.48 5.39
C TYR A 27 3.48 -4.72 4.74
N LEU A 28 3.66 -4.42 3.46
CA LEU A 28 2.64 -3.92 2.56
C LEU A 28 2.48 -4.92 1.41
N GLU A 29 1.26 -5.41 1.20
CA GLU A 29 0.87 -6.14 0.00
C GLU A 29 0.31 -5.14 -1.00
N ALA A 30 0.78 -5.20 -2.24
CA ALA A 30 0.28 -4.35 -3.32
C ALA A 30 0.21 -5.16 -4.62
N GLY A 31 -0.88 -5.00 -5.36
CA GLY A 31 -1.06 -5.62 -6.67
C GLY A 31 -2.52 -5.66 -7.11
N ASP A 32 -2.82 -6.62 -7.97
CA ASP A 32 -4.15 -6.89 -8.49
C ASP A 32 -4.61 -8.32 -8.14
N VAL A 33 -5.69 -8.77 -8.78
CA VAL A 33 -6.26 -10.10 -8.55
C VAL A 33 -5.36 -11.24 -9.05
N GLU A 34 -4.59 -11.01 -10.11
CA GLU A 34 -3.74 -12.00 -10.78
C GLU A 34 -2.35 -12.06 -10.14
N GLN A 35 -1.78 -10.92 -9.79
CA GLN A 35 -0.42 -10.83 -9.29
C GLN A 35 -0.25 -9.74 -8.24
N TRP A 36 0.57 -10.03 -7.22
CA TRP A 36 0.87 -9.09 -6.15
C TRP A 36 2.26 -9.35 -5.56
N VAL A 37 2.77 -8.35 -4.84
CA VAL A 37 4.08 -8.40 -4.16
C VAL A 37 3.94 -8.06 -2.70
N ARG A 38 4.84 -8.60 -1.87
CA ARG A 38 4.96 -8.23 -0.46
C ARG A 38 6.20 -7.41 -0.23
N THR A 39 6.06 -6.24 0.38
CA THR A 39 7.18 -5.38 0.74
C THR A 39 7.30 -5.29 2.24
N TRP A 40 8.42 -5.74 2.80
CA TRP A 40 8.77 -5.62 4.21
C TRP A 40 9.37 -4.24 4.49
N LEU A 41 8.96 -3.64 5.60
CA LEU A 41 9.36 -2.29 5.99
C LEU A 41 9.21 -2.09 7.51
N GLU A 42 9.80 -1.01 8.01
CA GLU A 42 9.64 -0.58 9.40
C GLU A 42 8.23 -0.06 9.66
N LYS A 43 7.78 -0.18 10.92
CA LYS A 43 6.44 0.25 11.35
C LYS A 43 6.19 1.72 11.03
N GLU A 44 7.16 2.57 11.37
CA GLU A 44 7.09 4.02 11.23
C GLU A 44 6.95 4.43 9.76
N VAL A 45 7.61 3.69 8.86
CA VAL A 45 7.52 3.92 7.41
C VAL A 45 6.14 3.52 6.88
N LEU A 46 5.60 2.38 7.33
CA LEU A 46 4.26 1.94 6.95
C LEU A 46 3.19 2.92 7.44
N GLN A 47 3.33 3.40 8.67
CA GLN A 47 2.42 4.38 9.25
C GLN A 47 2.47 5.72 8.50
N ALA A 48 3.67 6.24 8.23
CA ALA A 48 3.83 7.49 7.49
C ALA A 48 3.25 7.40 6.06
N LEU A 49 3.37 6.23 5.41
CA LEU A 49 2.75 6.00 4.11
C LEU A 49 1.21 6.08 4.19
N ALA A 50 0.60 5.41 5.18
CA ALA A 50 -0.85 5.43 5.36
C ALA A 50 -1.37 6.85 5.57
N GLU A 51 -0.73 7.61 6.47
CA GLU A 51 -1.07 9.01 6.74
C GLU A 51 -0.93 9.88 5.47
N ALA A 52 0.13 9.67 4.68
CA ALA A 52 0.33 10.40 3.43
C ALA A 52 -0.74 10.07 2.36
N ILE A 53 -1.17 8.81 2.27
CA ILE A 53 -2.25 8.39 1.38
C ILE A 53 -3.57 9.04 1.81
N ASP A 54 -3.91 9.03 3.09
CA ASP A 54 -5.14 9.63 3.61
C ASP A 54 -5.18 11.14 3.34
N GLN A 55 -4.08 11.85 3.58
CA GLN A 55 -3.95 13.28 3.30
C GLN A 55 -4.11 13.57 1.81
N LEU A 56 -3.50 12.76 0.94
CA LEU A 56 -3.61 12.90 -0.51
C LEU A 56 -5.06 12.70 -0.96
N LEU A 57 -5.72 11.62 -0.52
CA LEU A 57 -7.10 11.32 -0.89
C LEU A 57 -8.09 12.39 -0.40
N ALA A 58 -7.90 12.90 0.83
CA ALA A 58 -8.69 14.00 1.36
C ALA A 58 -8.54 15.28 0.52
N SER A 59 -7.31 15.63 0.14
CA SER A 59 -7.02 16.79 -0.70
C SER A 59 -7.69 16.67 -2.08
N LEU A 60 -7.67 15.47 -2.68
CA LEU A 60 -8.32 15.21 -3.97
C LEU A 60 -9.85 15.27 -3.89
N ALA A 61 -10.45 14.77 -2.81
CA ALA A 61 -11.90 14.86 -2.59
C ALA A 61 -12.35 16.33 -2.49
N GLN A 62 -11.60 17.15 -1.76
CA GLN A 62 -11.83 18.59 -1.66
C GLN A 62 -11.70 19.30 -3.01
N GLN A 63 -10.64 19.03 -3.76
CA GLN A 63 -10.41 19.63 -5.09
C GLN A 63 -11.52 19.27 -6.09
N ARG A 64 -12.00 18.03 -6.07
CA ARG A 64 -13.03 17.52 -7.00
C ARG A 64 -14.47 17.73 -6.52
N ASN A 65 -14.68 18.44 -5.41
CA ASN A 65 -15.99 18.57 -4.75
C ASN A 65 -16.74 17.23 -4.65
N SER A 66 -15.98 16.17 -4.38
CA SER A 66 -16.45 14.79 -4.32
C SER A 66 -16.58 14.38 -2.85
N PRO A 67 -17.48 13.43 -2.52
CA PRO A 67 -17.57 12.91 -1.17
C PRO A 67 -16.20 12.35 -0.75
N GLN A 68 -15.83 12.61 0.50
CA GLN A 68 -14.61 12.06 1.09
C GLN A 68 -14.68 10.53 1.01
N PRO A 69 -13.54 9.84 0.74
CA PRO A 69 -13.52 8.39 0.76
C PRO A 69 -14.09 7.88 2.09
N THR A 70 -15.04 6.96 2.01
CA THR A 70 -15.49 6.22 3.19
C THR A 70 -14.37 5.27 3.62
N GLU A 71 -14.22 5.09 4.93
CA GLU A 71 -13.33 4.06 5.46
C GLU A 71 -13.79 2.70 4.91
N ALA A 72 -12.92 2.04 4.15
CA ALA A 72 -13.20 0.71 3.63
C ALA A 72 -13.06 -0.31 4.76
N ALA A 73 -13.82 -1.40 4.70
CA ALA A 73 -13.59 -2.53 5.61
C ALA A 73 -12.13 -3.02 5.42
N PRO A 74 -11.42 -3.36 6.52
CA PRO A 74 -10.06 -3.86 6.41
C PRO A 74 -10.02 -5.09 5.50
N ALA A 75 -9.25 -5.01 4.42
CA ALA A 75 -9.02 -6.14 3.55
C ALA A 75 -8.11 -7.17 4.25
N GLU A 76 -8.40 -8.45 4.05
CA GLU A 76 -7.61 -9.53 4.62
C GLU A 76 -6.33 -9.76 3.81
N PRO A 77 -5.20 -10.11 4.47
CA PRO A 77 -3.97 -10.48 3.77
C PRO A 77 -4.18 -11.70 2.87
N ARG A 78 -3.48 -11.76 1.74
CA ARG A 78 -3.57 -12.92 0.85
C ARG A 78 -2.93 -14.16 1.44
N SER A 79 -3.58 -15.29 1.21
CA SER A 79 -3.11 -16.61 1.65
C SER A 79 -2.21 -17.30 0.63
N ASP A 80 -2.31 -16.92 -0.65
CA ASP A 80 -1.42 -17.37 -1.71
C ASP A 80 -0.01 -16.78 -1.56
N GLU A 81 0.95 -17.25 -2.37
CA GLU A 81 2.35 -16.80 -2.30
C GLU A 81 2.53 -15.58 -3.22
N PRO A 82 3.20 -14.50 -2.76
CA PRO A 82 3.44 -13.33 -3.60
C PRO A 82 4.36 -13.66 -4.77
N ALA A 83 4.23 -12.93 -5.87
CA ALA A 83 5.13 -13.05 -7.00
C ALA A 83 6.57 -12.64 -6.66
N ALA A 84 6.74 -11.76 -5.67
CA ALA A 84 8.03 -11.42 -5.08
C ALA A 84 7.89 -10.81 -3.69
N GLU A 85 8.97 -10.94 -2.92
CA GLU A 85 9.14 -10.26 -1.64
C GLU A 85 10.30 -9.26 -1.67
N PHE A 86 10.06 -8.05 -1.18
CA PHE A 86 11.04 -6.96 -1.15
C PHE A 86 11.30 -6.48 0.28
N ARG A 87 12.45 -5.83 0.49
CA ARG A 87 12.69 -5.00 1.67
C ARG A 87 12.84 -3.55 1.22
N ALA A 88 11.92 -2.69 1.63
CA ALA A 88 12.00 -1.28 1.32
C ALA A 88 12.85 -0.54 2.36
N GLY A 89 13.92 0.10 1.90
CA GLY A 89 14.65 1.09 2.70
C GLY A 89 14.06 2.50 2.57
N ARG A 90 13.28 2.76 1.51
CA ARG A 90 12.62 4.04 1.24
C ARG A 90 11.35 3.79 0.45
N LEU A 91 10.31 4.58 0.74
CA LEU A 91 9.09 4.68 -0.04
C LEU A 91 8.90 6.10 -0.55
N ALA A 92 8.21 6.23 -1.68
CA ALA A 92 7.80 7.51 -2.25
C ALA A 92 6.34 7.38 -2.70
N LEU A 93 5.55 8.40 -2.38
CA LEU A 93 4.17 8.56 -2.86
C LEU A 93 4.14 9.77 -3.79
N GLY A 94 3.51 9.61 -4.94
CA GLY A 94 3.30 10.68 -5.91
C GLY A 94 1.92 10.54 -6.53
N TYR A 95 1.34 11.66 -6.93
CA TYR A 95 0.08 11.73 -7.65
C TYR A 95 0.29 12.48 -8.96
N ASP A 96 -0.20 11.90 -10.06
CA ASP A 96 -0.14 12.49 -11.39
C ASP A 96 -1.57 12.84 -11.84
N GLU A 97 -1.89 14.14 -11.85
CA GLU A 97 -3.20 14.65 -12.26
C GLU A 97 -3.58 14.24 -13.69
N ALA A 98 -2.60 14.00 -14.58
CA ALA A 98 -2.87 13.61 -15.96
C ALA A 98 -3.36 12.15 -16.09
N ARG A 99 -3.26 11.35 -15.02
CA ARG A 99 -3.63 9.92 -14.98
C ARG A 99 -4.74 9.58 -13.99
N GLY A 100 -5.29 10.55 -13.25
CA GLY A 100 -6.25 10.35 -12.13
C GLY A 100 -7.70 10.74 -12.40
#